data_AF-M1XS20-F1
#
_entry.id   AF-M1XS20-F1
#
_cell.length_a   1.000
_cell.length_b   1.000
_cell.length_c   1.000
_cell.angle_alpha   90.00
_cell.angle_beta   90.00
_cell.angle_gamma   90.00
#
_symmetry.space_group_name_H-M   'P 1'
#
loop_
_entity.id
_entity.type
_entity.pdbx_description
1 polymer ?
#
loop_
_entity_poly.entity_id
_entity_poly.type
_entity_poly.pdbx_seq_one_letter_code
_entity_poly.pdbx_strand_id
1 'polypeptide(L)' 'MNRTRLLSAALVVLVVVWTAGSASELFLTTLSVGPDVAPAAVTLLALVALVLAAIALGARGRRWLDNPETYW' A
#
# COMPACT_ATOMS: atom_id res chain seq x y z
N MET A 1 -11.54 -22.70 14.60
CA MET A 1 -10.57 -21.77 13.98
C MET A 1 -10.13 -20.75 15.02
N ASN A 2 -8.83 -20.45 15.10
CA ASN A 2 -8.30 -19.44 16.01
C ASN A 2 -8.94 -18.07 15.67
N ARG A 3 -9.61 -17.40 16.62
CA ARG A 3 -10.36 -16.16 16.35
C ARG A 3 -9.49 -15.08 15.70
N THR A 4 -8.21 -15.03 16.09
CA THR A 4 -7.18 -14.19 15.47
C THR A 4 -7.02 -14.45 13.98
N ARG A 5 -6.96 -15.71 13.52
CA ARG A 5 -6.87 -16.03 12.08
C ARG A 5 -8.09 -15.52 11.31
N LEU A 6 -9.28 -15.58 11.91
CA LEU A 6 -10.52 -15.15 11.28
C LEU A 6 -10.58 -13.61 11.18
N LEU A 7 -10.14 -12.90 12.23
CA LEU A 7 -10.02 -11.45 12.23
C LEU A 7 -8.95 -10.96 11.25
N SER A 8 -7.78 -11.61 11.18
CA SER A 8 -6.75 -11.28 10.20
C SER A 8 -7.23 -11.47 8.77
N ALA A 9 -7.97 -12.56 8.49
CA ALA A 9 -8.55 -12.78 7.16
C ALA A 9 -9.58 -11.69 6.81
N ALA A 10 -10.47 -11.34 7.74
CA ALA A 10 -11.44 -10.26 7.53
C ALA A 10 -10.75 -8.91 7.29
N LEU A 11 -9.68 -8.61 8.03
CA LEU A 11 -8.89 -7.40 7.83
C LEU A 11 -8.22 -7.38 6.45
N VAL A 12 -7.63 -8.49 6.01
CA VAL A 12 -7.04 -8.59 4.67
C VAL A 12 -8.10 -8.33 3.60
N VAL A 13 -9.28 -8.95 3.72
CA VAL A 13 -10.39 -8.72 2.77
C VAL A 13 -10.80 -7.25 2.77
N LEU A 14 -10.93 -6.62 3.95
CA LEU A 14 -11.28 -5.21 4.07
C LEU A 14 -10.23 -4.31 3.39
N VAL A 15 -8.94 -4.56 3.63
CA VAL A 15 -7.84 -3.81 3.01
C VAL A 15 -7.87 -3.98 1.49
N VAL A 16 -8.10 -5.19 0.99
CA VAL A 16 -8.17 -5.46 -0.47
C VAL A 16 -9.34 -4.70 -1.11
N VAL A 17 -10.54 -4.79 -0.52
CA VAL A 17 -11.74 -4.10 -1.03
C VAL A 17 -11.53 -2.58 -1.01
N TRP A 18 -11.01 -2.06 0.09
CA TRP A 18 -10.72 -0.63 0.23
C TRP A 18 -9.68 -0.16 -0.80
N THR A 19 -8.59 -0.91 -0.97
CA THR A 19 -7.54 -0.60 -1.95
C THR A 19 -8.08 -0.58 -3.37
N ALA A 20 -8.92 -1.57 -3.74
CA ALA A 20 -9.55 -1.62 -5.04
C ALA A 20 -10.49 -0.42 -5.29
N GLY A 21 -11.29 -0.06 -4.27
CA GLY A 21 -12.15 1.13 -4.31
C GLY A 21 -11.35 2.41 -4.54
N SER A 22 -10.34 2.67 -3.72
CA SER A 22 -9.48 3.85 -3.83
C SER A 22 -8.74 3.90 -5.18
N ALA A 23 -8.27 2.76 -5.69
CA ALA A 23 -7.62 2.69 -7.01
C ALA A 23 -8.61 3.03 -8.14
N SER A 24 -9.85 2.56 -8.05
CA SER A 24 -10.89 2.89 -9.03
C SER A 24 -11.26 4.37 -9.02
N GLU A 25 -11.37 4.98 -7.84
CA GLU A 25 -11.67 6.41 -7.69
C GLU A 25 -10.53 7.28 -8.21
N LEU A 26 -9.29 6.95 -7.84
CA LEU A 26 -8.09 7.61 -8.36
C LEU A 26 -8.04 7.55 -9.89
N PHE A 27 -8.36 6.39 -10.46
CA PHE A 27 -8.41 6.24 -11.90
C PHE A 27 -9.48 7.13 -12.53
N LEU A 28 -10.72 7.04 -12.05
CA LEU A 28 -11.84 7.78 -12.62
C LEU A 28 -11.69 9.30 -12.50
N THR A 29 -11.17 9.78 -11.37
CA THR A 29 -11.09 11.22 -11.06
C THR A 29 -9.83 11.89 -11.58
N THR A 30 -8.70 11.17 -11.61
CA THR A 30 -7.38 11.78 -11.81
C THR A 30 -6.62 11.18 -12.99
N LEU A 31 -6.73 9.87 -13.24
CA LEU A 31 -5.91 9.19 -14.25
C LEU A 31 -6.66 8.83 -15.54
N SER A 32 -7.96 9.15 -15.64
CA SER A 32 -8.81 8.71 -16.76
C SER A 32 -8.65 9.57 -18.00
N VAL A 33 -8.84 10.89 -17.88
CA VAL A 33 -8.77 11.84 -19.01
C VAL A 33 -8.41 13.24 -18.49
N GLY A 34 -7.48 13.92 -19.15
CA GLY A 34 -7.11 15.30 -18.84
C GLY A 34 -5.64 15.61 -19.10
N PRO A 35 -5.24 16.89 -19.10
CA PRO A 35 -3.86 17.31 -19.33
C PRO A 35 -2.89 16.83 -18.23
N ASP A 36 -3.41 16.63 -17.01
CA ASP A 36 -2.61 16.30 -15.82
C ASP A 36 -2.47 14.79 -15.56
N VAL A 37 -3.05 13.94 -16.41
CA VAL A 37 -3.00 12.47 -16.24
C VAL A 37 -1.56 11.97 -16.23
N ALA A 38 -0.73 12.45 -17.15
CA ALA A 38 0.67 12.04 -17.24
C ALA A 38 1.50 12.46 -16.01
N PRO A 39 1.51 13.73 -15.56
CA PRO A 39 2.23 14.10 -14.34
C PRO A 39 1.67 13.43 -13.07
N ALA A 40 0.36 13.20 -12.99
CA ALA A 40 -0.25 12.45 -11.89
C ALA A 40 0.19 10.98 -11.87
N ALA A 41 0.23 10.31 -13.02
CA ALA A 41 0.71 8.94 -13.12
C ALA A 41 2.19 8.81 -12.73
N VAL A 42 3.04 9.75 -13.17
CA VAL A 42 4.47 9.75 -12.82
C VAL A 42 4.70 9.95 -11.33
N THR A 43 3.99 10.90 -10.71
CA THR A 43 4.09 11.11 -9.25
C THR A 43 3.62 9.89 -8.46
N LEU A 44 2.54 9.24 -8.90
CA LEU A 44 2.06 8.00 -8.29
C LEU A 44 3.09 6.87 -8.39
N LEU A 45 3.68 6.67 -9.57
CA LEU A 45 4.73 5.66 -9.79
C LEU A 45 5.97 5.94 -8.93
N ALA A 46 6.38 7.19 -8.82
CA ALA A 46 7.50 7.59 -7.96
C ALA A 46 7.20 7.28 -6.48
N LEU A 47 5.98 7.57 -6.02
CA LEU A 47 5.55 7.23 -4.66
C LEU A 47 5.59 5.73 -4.41
N VAL A 48 5.05 4.92 -5.33
CA VAL A 48 5.09 3.45 -5.24
C VAL A 48 6.53 2.95 -5.18
N ALA A 49 7.41 3.45 -6.05
CA ALA A 49 8.82 3.08 -6.05
C ALA A 49 9.51 3.44 -4.72
N LEU A 50 9.20 4.60 -4.15
CA LEU A 50 9.74 5.06 -2.87
C LEU A 50 9.28 4.18 -1.71
N VAL A 51 8.00 3.80 -1.67
CA VAL A 51 7.47 2.86 -0.67
C VAL A 51 8.15 1.49 -0.79
N LEU A 52 8.28 0.96 -2.01
CA LEU A 52 8.97 -0.32 -2.24
C LEU A 52 10.45 -0.24 -1.82
N ALA A 53 11.13 0.87 -2.11
CA ALA A 53 12.50 1.10 -1.68
C ALA A 53 12.60 1.14 -0.15
N ALA A 54 11.71 1.85 0.54
CA ALA A 54 11.68 1.91 2.00
C ALA A 54 11.45 0.53 2.63
N ILE A 55 10.52 -0.26 2.07
CA ILE A 55 10.28 -1.65 2.48
C ILE A 55 11.55 -2.49 2.27
N ALA A 56 12.19 -2.39 1.11
CA ALA A 56 13.40 -3.15 0.80
C ALA A 56 14.58 -2.78 1.73
N LEU A 57 14.74 -1.49 2.03
CA LEU A 57 15.72 -0.98 2.99
C LEU A 57 15.43 -1.49 4.41
N GLY A 58 14.18 -1.43 4.85
CA GLY A 58 13.75 -1.97 6.15
C GLY A 58 13.97 -3.49 6.26
N ALA A 59 13.63 -4.23 5.20
CA ALA A 59 13.83 -5.68 5.12
C ALA A 59 15.33 -6.06 5.16
N ARG A 60 16.20 -5.30 4.49
CA ARG A 60 17.66 -5.50 4.58
C ARG A 60 18.21 -5.30 5.98
N GLY A 61 17.58 -4.42 6.77
CA GLY A 61 18.02 -4.11 8.12
C GLY A 61 17.87 -5.25 9.13
N ARG A 62 17.03 -6.27 8.87
CA ARG A 62 16.52 -7.32 9.81
C ARG A 62 15.92 -6.84 11.14
N ARG A 63 16.37 -5.70 11.68
CA ARG A 63 15.88 -5.00 12.88
C ARG A 63 14.37 -4.75 12.88
N TRP A 64 13.77 -4.57 11.71
CA TRP A 64 12.32 -4.37 11.58
C TRP A 64 11.51 -5.64 11.90
N LEU A 65 12.09 -6.82 11.63
CA LEU A 65 11.52 -8.12 11.98
C LEU A 65 11.98 -8.59 13.37
N ASP A 66 13.21 -8.26 13.76
CA ASP A 66 13.81 -8.72 15.02
C ASP A 66 13.29 -7.95 16.25
N ASN A 67 12.68 -6.77 16.08
CA ASN A 67 12.21 -5.96 17.21
C ASN A 67 10.89 -5.22 16.93
N PRO A 68 9.78 -5.96 16.77
CA PRO A 68 8.46 -5.37 16.47
C PRO A 68 7.92 -4.50 17.61
N GLU A 69 8.38 -4.70 18.86
CA GLU A 69 7.89 -3.95 20.04
C GLU A 69 8.52 -2.56 20.21
N THR A 70 9.61 -2.24 19.49
CA THR A 70 10.31 -0.94 19.64
C THR A 70 10.04 0.01 18.48
N TYR A 71 9.51 -0.49 17.35
CA TYR A 71 9.29 0.31 16.13
C TYR A 71 7.83 0.70 15.89
N TRP A 72 6.89 0.04 16.57
CA TRP A 72 5.47 0.37 16.62
C TRP A 72 5.12 0.86 18.03
#